data_AF-A0A3L9G687-F1
#
_entry.id   AF-A0A3L9G687-F1
#
_cell.length_a   1.000
_cell.length_b   1.000
_cell.length_c   1.000
_cell.angle_alpha   90.00
_cell.angle_beta   90.00
_cell.angle_gamma   90.00
#
_symmetry.space_group_name_H-M   'P 1'
#
loop_
_entity.id
_entity.type
_entity.pdbx_description
1 polymer ?
#
loop_
_entity_poly.entity_id
_entity_poly.type
_entity_poly.pdbx_seq_one_letter_code
_entity_poly.pdbx_strand_id
1 'polypeptide(L)'
;MSQAKSNKMGVVQLTILTMVNMMGSGIIMLPTKLAEVGTISIISWLVTAVGSMALAWAFAKCGMFSRKSGGMGGYAEYAFGKSGNFMANYTYGVSLLIANVAIAISAVGYGTELLGASLSPVQIGLATIG
;
A
#
# COMPACT_ATOMS: atom_id res chain seq x y z
N MET A 1 16.77 25.54 27.08
CA MET A 1 16.76 24.16 26.54
C MET A 1 15.42 23.94 25.87
N SER A 2 15.36 23.94 24.54
CA SER A 2 14.10 23.74 23.80
C SER A 2 13.74 22.26 23.85
N GLN A 3 12.64 21.95 24.53
CA GLN A 3 12.10 20.60 24.66
C GLN A 3 11.59 20.20 23.27
N ALA A 4 12.28 19.25 22.61
CA ALA A 4 11.84 18.73 21.32
C ALA A 4 10.44 18.13 21.47
N LYS A 5 9.43 18.83 20.95
CA LYS A 5 8.04 18.38 20.93
C LYS A 5 8.01 17.05 20.19
N SER A 6 7.77 15.96 20.91
CA SER A 6 7.74 14.63 20.32
C SER A 6 6.49 14.55 19.45
N ASN A 7 6.63 14.78 18.14
CA ASN A 7 5.57 14.59 17.14
C ASN A 7 5.31 13.09 16.92
N LYS A 8 5.04 12.36 18.01
CA LYS A 8 4.68 10.94 17.94
C LYS A 8 3.20 10.84 17.59
N MET A 9 2.91 10.11 16.53
CA MET A 9 1.54 9.81 16.14
C MET A 9 0.90 8.86 17.16
N GLY A 10 -0.35 9.16 17.53
CA GLY A 10 -1.15 8.27 18.35
C GLY A 10 -1.63 7.04 17.58
N VAL A 11 -2.11 6.01 18.28
CA VAL A 11 -2.61 4.76 17.68
C VAL A 11 -3.72 5.04 16.66
N VAL A 12 -4.69 5.89 17.00
CA VAL A 12 -5.78 6.28 16.09
C VAL A 12 -5.26 6.91 14.80
N GLN A 13 -4.28 7.81 14.90
CA GLN A 13 -3.69 8.45 13.72
C GLN A 13 -2.93 7.46 12.85
N LEU A 14 -2.20 6.52 13.45
CA LEU A 14 -1.50 5.45 12.74
C LEU A 14 -2.48 4.49 12.06
N THR A 15 -3.59 4.13 12.72
CA THR A 15 -4.65 3.30 12.15
C THR A 15 -5.30 3.97 10.95
N ILE A 16 -5.69 5.25 11.09
CA ILE A 16 -6.29 6.02 9.99
C ILE A 16 -5.30 6.14 8.82
N LEU A 17 -4.04 6.49 9.09
CA LEU A 17 -3.01 6.59 8.05
C LEU A 17 -2.85 5.26 7.31
N THR A 18 -2.81 4.14 8.02
CA THR A 18 -2.69 2.81 7.42
C THR A 18 -3.91 2.47 6.58
N MET A 19 -5.12 2.74 7.09
CA MET A 19 -6.37 2.51 6.37
C MET A 19 -6.40 3.32 5.07
N VAL A 20 -6.10 4.62 5.12
CA VAL A 20 -6.08 5.49 3.94
C VAL A 20 -5.02 5.03 2.92
N ASN A 21 -3.82 4.67 3.37
CA ASN A 21 -2.76 4.18 2.49
C ASN A 21 -3.13 2.87 1.78
N MET A 22 -3.91 1.99 2.42
CA MET A 22 -4.35 0.73 1.80
C MET A 22 -5.61 0.86 0.94
N MET A 23 -6.51 1.80 1.25
CA MET A 23 -7.69 2.06 0.43
C MET A 23 -7.33 2.66 -0.94
N GLY A 24 -6.36 3.58 -0.96
CA GLY A 24 -5.73 4.13 -2.18
C GLY A 24 -6.70 4.46 -3.33
N SER A 25 -6.23 4.26 -4.57
CA SER A 25 -7.05 4.34 -5.79
C SER A 25 -7.94 3.11 -6.02
N GLY A 26 -7.76 2.04 -5.22
CA GLY A 26 -8.44 0.76 -5.39
C GLY A 26 -9.94 0.81 -5.12
N ILE A 27 -10.38 1.52 -4.07
CA ILE A 27 -11.81 1.61 -3.73
C ILE A 27 -12.67 2.20 -4.85
N ILE A 28 -12.11 3.10 -5.65
CA ILE A 28 -12.85 3.76 -6.74
C ILE A 28 -13.07 2.79 -7.93
N MET A 29 -12.13 1.87 -8.18
CA MET A 29 -12.21 0.89 -9.28
C MET A 29 -12.94 -0.41 -8.90
N LEU A 30 -13.08 -0.70 -7.61
CA LEU A 30 -13.67 -1.96 -7.14
C LEU A 30 -15.13 -2.17 -7.58
N PRO A 31 -16.04 -1.18 -7.58
CA PRO A 31 -17.43 -1.38 -8.00
C PRO A 31 -17.53 -1.87 -9.46
N THR A 32 -16.73 -1.30 -10.36
CA THR A 32 -16.70 -1.66 -11.79
C THR A 32 -16.15 -3.07 -11.99
N LYS A 33 -15.08 -3.43 -11.26
CA LYS A 33 -14.47 -4.77 -11.36
C LYS A 33 -15.27 -5.87 -10.68
N LEU A 34 -16.02 -5.55 -9.63
CA LEU A 34 -16.94 -6.49 -8.98
C LEU A 34 -18.22 -6.71 -9.79
N ALA A 35 -18.68 -5.69 -10.52
CA ALA A 35 -19.80 -5.82 -11.46
C ALA A 35 -19.50 -6.78 -12.62
N GLU A 36 -18.24 -6.84 -13.10
CA GLU A 36 -17.81 -7.78 -14.15
C GLU A 36 -17.79 -9.25 -13.69
N VAL A 37 -17.58 -9.52 -12.40
CA VAL A 37 -17.37 -10.89 -11.85
C VAL A 37 -18.63 -11.47 -11.20
N GLY A 38 -19.60 -10.63 -10.80
CA GLY A 38 -20.88 -11.07 -10.22
C GLY A 38 -20.76 -11.69 -8.82
N THR A 39 -21.74 -12.51 -8.42
CA THR A 39 -21.92 -13.04 -7.04
C THR A 39 -20.75 -13.90 -6.53
N ILE A 40 -19.92 -14.45 -7.42
CA ILE A 40 -18.69 -15.21 -7.07
C ILE A 40 -17.67 -14.33 -6.34
N SER A 41 -17.72 -13.01 -6.54
CA SER A 41 -16.84 -12.05 -5.85
C SER A 41 -16.94 -12.06 -4.33
N ILE A 42 -18.07 -12.50 -3.76
CA ILE A 42 -18.24 -12.59 -2.29
C ILE A 42 -17.24 -13.59 -1.69
N ILE A 43 -16.99 -14.71 -2.38
CA ILE A 43 -16.02 -15.71 -1.95
C ILE A 43 -14.60 -15.15 -2.04
N SER A 44 -14.26 -14.42 -3.12
CA SER A 44 -12.94 -13.79 -3.23
C SER A 44 -12.72 -12.78 -2.11
N TRP A 45 -13.72 -11.96 -1.78
CA TRP A 45 -13.67 -11.03 -0.66
C TRP A 45 -13.45 -11.71 0.69
N LEU A 46 -14.13 -12.84 0.94
CA LEU A 46 -13.91 -13.61 2.16
C LEU A 46 -12.49 -14.15 2.25
N VAL A 47 -11.98 -14.74 1.17
CA VAL A 47 -10.59 -15.25 1.12
C VAL A 47 -9.59 -14.11 1.30
N THR A 48 -9.78 -12.98 0.63
CA THR A 48 -8.94 -11.79 0.78
C THR A 48 -8.98 -11.25 2.20
N ALA A 49 -10.15 -11.16 2.82
CA ALA A 49 -10.31 -10.67 4.18
C ALA A 49 -9.59 -11.57 5.20
N VAL A 50 -9.78 -12.89 5.10
CA VAL A 50 -9.15 -13.86 5.99
C VAL A 50 -7.63 -13.86 5.81
N GLY A 51 -7.14 -13.88 4.57
CA GLY A 51 -5.70 -13.83 4.27
C GLY A 51 -5.04 -12.54 4.78
N SER A 52 -5.68 -11.40 4.56
CA SER A 52 -5.20 -10.10 5.03
C SER A 52 -5.18 -10.01 6.56
N MET A 53 -6.19 -10.59 7.22
CA MET A 53 -6.25 -10.63 8.68
C MET A 53 -5.16 -11.53 9.28
N ALA A 54 -4.89 -12.68 8.66
CA ALA A 54 -3.79 -13.55 9.08
C ALA A 54 -2.42 -12.84 8.95
N LEU A 55 -2.20 -12.12 7.84
CA LEU A 55 -0.99 -11.34 7.63
C LEU A 55 -0.87 -10.18 8.64
N ALA A 56 -1.97 -9.45 8.89
CA ALA A 56 -2.01 -8.39 9.89
C ALA A 56 -1.67 -8.91 11.29
N TRP A 57 -2.18 -10.10 11.65
CA TRP A 57 -1.87 -10.75 12.93
C TRP A 57 -0.39 -11.14 13.03
N ALA A 58 0.19 -11.67 11.95
CA ALA A 58 1.62 -11.96 11.89
C ALA A 58 2.47 -10.70 12.08
N PHE A 59 2.14 -9.60 11.40
CA PHE A 59 2.83 -8.32 11.59
C PHE A 59 2.64 -7.75 13.00
N ALA A 60 1.45 -7.88 13.60
CA ALA A 60 1.20 -7.46 14.97
C ALA A 60 2.08 -8.24 15.97
N LYS A 61 2.17 -9.57 15.79
CA LYS A 61 3.06 -10.44 16.58
C LYS A 61 4.53 -10.06 16.39
N CYS A 62 5.01 -9.92 15.16
CA CYS A 62 6.38 -9.49 14.87
C CYS A 62 6.68 -8.11 15.46
N GLY A 63 5.73 -7.17 15.43
CA GLY A 63 5.88 -5.84 16.02
C GLY A 63 5.92 -5.85 17.54
N MET A 64 5.18 -6.74 18.20
CA MET A 64 5.22 -6.90 19.66
C MET A 64 6.51 -7.57 20.14
N PHE A 65 7.05 -8.53 19.38
CA PHE A 65 8.23 -9.33 19.79
C PHE A 65 9.56 -8.79 19.27
N SER A 66 9.57 -7.99 18.21
CA SER A 66 10.81 -7.40 17.68
C SER A 66 11.35 -6.34 18.63
N ARG A 67 12.60 -6.55 19.07
CA ARG A 67 13.35 -5.60 19.90
C ARG A 67 14.18 -4.61 19.08
N LYS A 68 14.17 -4.72 17.74
CA LYS A 68 14.84 -3.78 16.83
C LYS A 68 13.85 -2.78 16.23
N SER A 69 14.18 -1.50 16.36
CA SER A 69 13.57 -0.41 15.61
C SER A 69 13.95 -0.55 14.14
N GLY A 70 12.98 -0.62 13.23
CA GLY A 70 13.25 -0.80 11.79
C GLY A 70 12.11 -1.38 10.94
N GLY A 71 10.93 -1.67 11.51
CA GLY A 71 9.78 -2.18 10.75
C GLY A 71 10.07 -3.51 10.05
N MET A 72 9.59 -3.69 8.82
CA MET A 72 9.73 -4.94 8.06
C MET A 72 11.19 -5.37 7.85
N GLY A 73 12.08 -4.42 7.53
CA GLY A 73 13.51 -4.70 7.41
C GLY A 73 14.15 -5.11 8.74
N GLY A 74 13.69 -4.53 9.85
CA GLY A 74 14.10 -4.91 11.21
C GLY A 74 13.60 -6.30 11.64
N TYR A 75 12.38 -6.68 11.25
CA TYR A 75 11.85 -8.04 11.47
C TYR A 75 12.66 -9.08 10.70
N ALA A 76 12.97 -8.79 9.43
CA ALA A 76 13.80 -9.64 8.60
C ALA A 76 15.25 -9.73 9.11
N GLU A 77 15.80 -8.63 9.64
CA GLU A 77 17.13 -8.63 10.26
C GLU A 77 17.20 -9.54 11.49
N TYR A 78 16.13 -9.56 12.28
CA TYR A 78 16.08 -10.37 13.50
C TYR A 78 16.15 -11.87 13.20
N ALA A 79 15.51 -12.34 12.12
CA ALA A 79 15.48 -13.75 11.75
C ALA A 79 16.60 -14.16 10.77
N PHE A 80 16.99 -13.27 9.84
CA PHE A 80 17.88 -13.59 8.70
C PHE A 80 19.14 -12.72 8.63
N GLY A 81 19.38 -11.86 9.64
CA GLY A 81 20.55 -10.98 9.69
C GLY A 81 20.53 -9.86 8.64
N LYS A 82 21.69 -9.21 8.44
CA LYS A 82 21.82 -8.03 7.57
C LYS A 82 21.41 -8.28 6.11
N SER A 83 21.58 -9.51 5.60
CA SER A 83 21.16 -9.86 4.24
C SER A 83 19.64 -9.82 4.09
N GLY A 84 18.90 -10.37 5.07
CA GLY A 84 17.43 -10.29 5.08
C GLY A 84 16.90 -8.87 5.20
N ASN A 85 17.58 -8.02 5.99
CA ASN A 85 17.26 -6.58 6.07
C ASN A 85 17.40 -5.91 4.69
N PHE A 86 18.52 -6.14 4.01
CA PHE A 86 18.76 -5.56 2.68
C PHE A 86 17.73 -6.01 1.65
N MET A 87 17.44 -7.32 1.57
CA MET A 87 16.44 -7.83 0.63
C MET A 87 15.06 -7.24 0.89
N ALA A 88 14.60 -7.23 2.15
CA ALA A 88 13.29 -6.70 2.49
C ALA A 88 13.17 -5.21 2.14
N ASN A 89 14.18 -4.40 2.47
CA ASN A 89 14.18 -2.97 2.17
C ASN A 89 14.33 -2.68 0.67
N TYR A 90 15.15 -3.45 -0.04
CA TYR A 90 15.33 -3.30 -1.49
C TYR A 90 14.03 -3.63 -2.24
N THR A 91 13.43 -4.79 -1.97
CA THR A 91 12.15 -5.18 -2.60
C THR A 91 11.04 -4.21 -2.26
N TYR A 92 10.99 -3.72 -1.01
CA TYR A 92 10.03 -2.69 -0.60
C TYR A 92 10.23 -1.38 -1.37
N GLY A 93 11.48 -0.93 -1.55
CA GLY A 93 11.80 0.26 -2.34
C GLY A 93 11.39 0.14 -3.80
N VAL A 94 11.67 -0.99 -4.44
CA VAL A 94 11.25 -1.27 -5.82
C VAL A 94 9.72 -1.29 -5.93
N SER A 95 9.03 -1.95 -4.98
CA SER A 95 7.57 -1.99 -4.94
C SER A 95 6.96 -0.60 -4.80
N LEU A 96 7.54 0.28 -3.98
CA LEU A 96 7.10 1.67 -3.81
C LEU A 96 7.22 2.47 -5.10
N LEU A 97 8.31 2.30 -5.84
CA LEU A 97 8.52 2.98 -7.12
C LEU A 97 7.44 2.57 -8.13
N ILE A 98 7.18 1.27 -8.26
CA ILE A 98 6.12 0.75 -9.15
C ILE A 98 4.74 1.24 -8.68
N ALA A 99 4.46 1.21 -7.37
CA ALA A 99 3.20 1.66 -6.81
C ALA A 99 2.92 3.15 -7.09
N ASN A 100 3.93 4.02 -6.94
CA ASN A 100 3.79 5.44 -7.23
C ASN A 100 3.51 5.71 -8.71
N VAL A 101 4.18 4.97 -9.62
CA VAL A 101 3.89 5.06 -11.06
C VAL A 101 2.45 4.62 -11.35
N ALA A 102 1.98 3.54 -10.76
CA ALA A 102 0.60 3.07 -10.94
C ALA A 102 -0.45 4.06 -10.40
N ILE A 103 -0.18 4.70 -9.26
CA ILE A 103 -1.04 5.75 -8.70
C ILE A 103 -1.11 6.95 -9.65
N ALA A 104 0.03 7.37 -10.19
CA ALA A 104 0.09 8.51 -11.11
C ALA A 104 -0.67 8.23 -12.42
N ILE A 105 -0.48 7.05 -13.02
CA ILE A 105 -1.25 6.60 -14.19
C ILE A 105 -2.76 6.59 -13.89
N SER A 106 -3.15 6.06 -12.72
CA SER A 106 -4.56 6.02 -12.31
C SER A 106 -5.13 7.44 -12.18
N ALA A 107 -4.40 8.36 -11.54
CA ALA A 107 -4.83 9.75 -11.35
C ALA A 107 -5.02 10.47 -12.69
N VAL A 108 -4.08 10.30 -13.63
CA VAL A 108 -4.21 10.86 -14.99
C VAL A 108 -5.38 10.24 -15.72
N GLY A 109 -5.55 8.91 -15.66
CA GLY A 109 -6.69 8.21 -16.28
C GLY A 109 -8.06 8.66 -15.75
N TYR A 110 -8.19 8.91 -14.44
CA TYR A 110 -9.42 9.48 -13.89
C TYR A 110 -9.61 10.94 -14.34
N GLY A 111 -8.55 11.74 -14.40
CA GLY A 111 -8.61 13.12 -14.87
C GLY A 111 -9.05 13.23 -16.33
N THR A 112 -8.61 12.31 -17.19
CA THR A 112 -8.98 12.28 -18.61
C THR A 112 -10.45 11.96 -18.83
N GLU A 113 -10.99 11.00 -18.06
CA GLU A 113 -12.43 10.67 -18.07
C GLU A 113 -13.28 11.85 -17.57
N LEU A 114 -12.85 12.51 -16.50
CA LEU A 114 -13.56 13.65 -15.91
C LEU A 114 -13.58 14.88 -16.84
N LEU A 115 -12.52 15.07 -17.64
CA LEU A 115 -12.41 16.16 -18.61
C LEU A 115 -12.91 15.80 -20.02
N GLY A 116 -13.39 14.57 -20.24
CA GLY A 116 -13.87 14.10 -21.54
C GLY A 116 -12.79 13.99 -22.62
N ALA A 117 -11.51 13.94 -22.23
CA ALA A 117 -10.38 13.82 -23.15
C ALA A 117 -9.99 12.34 -23.30
N SER A 118 -10.25 11.73 -24.46
CA SER A 118 -9.85 10.34 -24.71
C SER A 118 -8.35 10.24 -25.01
N LEU A 119 -7.53 10.04 -23.99
CA LEU A 119 -6.10 9.76 -24.15
C LEU A 119 -5.85 8.26 -24.28
N SER A 120 -5.01 7.85 -25.23
CA SER A 120 -4.56 6.46 -25.32
C SER A 120 -3.66 6.09 -24.12
N PRO A 121 -3.50 4.80 -23.78
CA PRO A 121 -2.63 4.36 -22.68
C PRO A 121 -1.18 4.88 -22.77
N VAL A 122 -0.67 5.05 -23.99
CA VAL A 122 0.67 5.61 -24.25
C VAL A 122 0.70 7.11 -23.93
N GLN A 123 -0.37 7.85 -24.23
CA GLN A 123 -0.49 9.27 -23.92
C GLN A 123 -0.69 9.52 -22.43
N ILE A 124 -1.44 8.67 -21.73
CA ILE A 124 -1.53 8.70 -20.25
C ILE A 124 -0.14 8.49 -19.64
N GLY A 125 0.63 7.52 -20.15
CA GLY A 125 2.00 7.28 -19.72
C GLY A 125 2.91 8.49 -19.95
N LEU A 126 2.85 9.12 -21.13
CA LEU A 126 3.63 10.33 -21.43
C LEU A 126 3.21 11.54 -20.58
N ALA A 127 1.91 11.74 -20.36
CA ALA A 127 1.38 12.81 -19.51
C ALA A 127 1.64 12.59 -18.02
N THR A 128 1.92 11.35 -17.61
CA THR A 128 2.35 11.05 -16.24
C THR A 128 3.82 11.40 -16.01
N ILE A 129 4.63 11.43 -17.07
CA ILE A 129 6.08 11.68 -17.02
C ILE A 129 6.42 13.15 -17.28
N GLY A 130 5.67 13.82 -18.16
CA GLY A 130 5.84 15.25 -18.50
C GLY A 130 5.26 16.19 -17.46
#